data_AF-A0A953UQE1-F1
#
_entry.id   AF-A0A953UQE1-F1
#
_cell.length_a   1.000
_cell.length_b   1.000
_cell.length_c   1.000
_cell.angle_alpha   90.00
_cell.angle_beta   90.00
_cell.angle_gamma   90.00
#
_symmetry.space_group_name_H-M   'P 1'
#
loop_
_entity.id
_entity.type
_entity.pdbx_description
1 polymer ?
#
loop_
_entity_poly.entity_id
_entity_poly.type
_entity_poly.pdbx_seq_one_letter_code
_entity_poly.pdbx_strand_id
1 'polypeptide(L)'
;MADIQTLINAIPDAQDGDVITANSHNSIKQALIAIAGQLGGTTGNVTQTIQPAFLPIPPNPTWNVSLGLAADQGPPGADGFIPLNLPDGAVIQQMVAMGAKINSAPKGFANLLILPIGSGGTGSSTLIQIDLTNAGAPFTLTGTPSTSNIPGVTAAGLKQMQTVQNSQFKYVIETKILSPAGTPVASVTINAFQVIYSKS
;
A
#
# COMPACT_ATOMS: atom_id res chain seq x y z
N MET A 1 -25.93 21.78 -9.39
CA MET A 1 -24.54 21.57 -9.83
C MET A 1 -24.31 22.51 -11.00
N ALA A 2 -23.23 23.30 -11.00
CA ALA A 2 -22.92 24.17 -12.13
C ALA A 2 -22.52 23.30 -13.34
N ASP A 3 -22.96 23.64 -14.54
CA ASP A 3 -22.60 22.92 -15.78
C ASP A 3 -21.15 23.27 -16.18
N ILE A 4 -20.43 22.39 -16.89
CA ILE A 4 -19.06 22.63 -17.41
C ILE A 4 -19.02 23.93 -18.20
N GLN A 5 -20.07 24.19 -18.98
CA GLN A 5 -20.20 25.43 -19.74
C GLN A 5 -20.24 26.67 -18.84
N THR A 6 -20.83 26.56 -17.64
CA THR A 6 -20.87 27.65 -16.66
C THR A 6 -19.48 27.91 -16.06
N LEU A 7 -18.66 26.87 -15.89
CA LEU A 7 -17.30 26.97 -15.33
C LEU A 7 -16.29 27.51 -16.34
N ILE A 8 -16.42 27.13 -17.62
CA ILE A 8 -15.60 27.69 -18.71
C ILE A 8 -15.91 29.18 -18.88
N ASN A 9 -17.18 29.57 -18.85
CA ASN A 9 -17.60 30.96 -18.95
C ASN A 9 -17.22 31.82 -17.72
N ALA A 10 -16.74 31.21 -16.62
CA ALA A 10 -16.22 31.93 -15.46
C ALA A 10 -14.75 32.33 -15.60
N ILE A 11 -14.05 31.84 -16.63
CA ILE A 11 -12.71 32.31 -16.99
C ILE A 11 -12.87 33.67 -17.70
N PRO A 12 -12.29 34.75 -17.19
CA PRO A 12 -12.35 36.05 -17.87
C PRO A 12 -11.60 36.00 -19.19
N ASP A 13 -12.23 36.47 -20.27
CA ASP A 13 -11.55 36.68 -21.54
C ASP A 13 -10.58 37.87 -21.41
N ALA A 14 -9.29 37.64 -21.66
CA ALA A 14 -8.31 38.72 -21.72
C ALA A 14 -8.46 39.49 -23.03
N GLN A 15 -8.63 40.80 -22.98
CA GLN A 15 -8.69 41.68 -24.14
C GLN A 15 -7.30 42.23 -24.48
N ASP A 16 -7.14 42.73 -25.70
CA ASP A 16 -5.89 43.38 -26.12
C ASP A 16 -5.61 44.62 -25.24
N GLY A 17 -4.42 44.68 -24.65
CA GLY A 17 -4.03 45.69 -23.66
C GLY A 17 -4.28 45.34 -22.20
N ASP A 18 -4.92 44.19 -21.89
CA ASP A 18 -5.07 43.75 -20.50
C ASP A 18 -3.74 43.25 -19.91
N VAL A 19 -3.37 43.79 -18.74
CA VAL A 19 -2.23 43.29 -17.97
C VAL A 19 -2.65 42.00 -17.29
N ILE A 20 -1.98 40.89 -17.61
CA ILE A 20 -2.20 39.60 -16.92
C ILE A 20 -1.77 39.77 -15.46
N THR A 21 -2.76 39.97 -14.58
CA THR A 21 -2.55 40.08 -13.14
C THR A 21 -2.64 38.70 -12.49
N ALA A 22 -2.21 38.60 -11.22
CA ALA A 22 -2.35 37.38 -10.42
C ALA A 22 -3.82 36.91 -10.32
N ASN A 23 -4.79 37.82 -10.45
CA ASN A 23 -6.21 37.49 -10.43
C ASN A 23 -6.62 36.65 -11.65
N SER A 24 -6.14 36.98 -12.85
CA SER A 24 -6.42 36.22 -14.07
C SER A 24 -5.86 34.79 -13.98
N HIS A 25 -4.66 34.63 -13.43
CA HIS A 25 -4.05 33.31 -13.20
C HIS A 25 -4.82 32.48 -12.16
N ASN A 26 -5.30 33.12 -11.09
CA ASN A 26 -6.12 32.44 -10.07
C ASN A 26 -7.48 32.00 -10.61
N SER A 27 -8.12 32.79 -11.47
CA SER A 27 -9.39 32.43 -12.11
C SER A 27 -9.23 31.23 -13.05
N ILE A 28 -8.16 31.21 -13.85
CA ILE A 28 -7.83 30.05 -14.72
C ILE A 28 -7.55 28.80 -13.89
N LYS A 29 -6.78 28.93 -12.80
CA LYS A 29 -6.49 27.82 -11.88
C LYS A 29 -7.76 27.26 -11.24
N GLN A 30 -8.68 28.11 -10.81
CA GLN A 30 -9.95 27.69 -10.22
C GLN A 30 -10.87 27.00 -11.24
N ALA A 31 -10.94 27.52 -12.47
CA ALA A 31 -11.70 26.89 -13.53
C ALA A 31 -11.13 25.52 -13.93
N LEU A 32 -9.79 25.38 -14.02
CA LEU A 32 -9.13 24.09 -14.26
C LEU A 32 -9.41 23.08 -13.14
N ILE A 33 -9.40 23.50 -11.88
CA ILE A 33 -9.74 22.64 -10.73
C ILE A 33 -11.21 22.19 -10.82
N ALA A 34 -12.12 23.11 -11.18
CA ALA A 34 -13.54 22.81 -11.29
C ALA A 34 -13.84 21.87 -12.48
N ILE A 35 -13.17 22.08 -13.62
CA ILE A 35 -13.23 21.20 -14.80
C ILE A 35 -12.65 19.82 -14.48
N ALA A 36 -11.50 19.77 -13.79
CA ALA A 36 -10.91 18.51 -13.32
C ALA A 36 -11.87 17.77 -12.38
N GLY A 37 -12.56 18.49 -11.49
CA GLY A 37 -13.59 17.93 -10.61
C GLY A 37 -14.80 17.36 -11.36
N GLN A 38 -15.23 18.01 -12.46
CA GLN A 38 -16.38 17.59 -13.28
C GLN A 38 -16.08 16.44 -14.23
N LEU A 39 -14.84 16.33 -14.73
CA LEU A 39 -14.39 15.23 -15.58
C LEU A 39 -14.15 13.92 -14.81
N GLY A 40 -14.60 13.84 -13.56
CA GLY A 40 -14.33 12.72 -12.66
C GLY A 40 -12.91 12.82 -12.11
N GLY A 41 -12.72 13.82 -11.23
CA GLY A 41 -11.47 14.19 -10.55
C GLY A 41 -10.44 13.08 -10.55
N THR A 42 -9.29 13.33 -11.20
CA THR A 42 -8.18 12.39 -11.41
C THR A 42 -8.37 11.10 -10.63
N THR A 43 -8.70 10.01 -11.32
CA THR A 43 -8.52 8.63 -10.86
C THR A 43 -7.03 8.40 -10.62
N GLY A 44 -6.50 9.14 -9.65
CA GLY A 44 -5.13 9.15 -9.25
C GLY A 44 -4.96 7.99 -8.30
N ASN A 45 -4.00 7.14 -8.62
CA ASN A 45 -3.48 6.19 -7.68
C ASN A 45 -2.95 6.95 -6.46
N VAL A 46 -3.50 6.67 -5.28
CA VAL A 46 -3.03 7.16 -4.00
C VAL A 46 -2.06 6.14 -3.44
N THR A 47 -0.88 6.60 -3.05
CA THR A 47 0.17 5.76 -2.47
C THR A 47 0.26 6.03 -0.97
N GLN A 48 -0.03 5.03 -0.16
CA GLN A 48 0.22 5.07 1.28
C GLN A 48 1.56 4.39 1.58
N THR A 49 2.51 5.14 2.13
CA THR A 49 3.85 4.64 2.49
C THR A 49 3.95 4.42 4.00
N ILE A 50 4.38 3.24 4.43
CA ILE A 50 4.45 2.87 5.85
C ILE A 50 5.67 1.98 6.09
N GLN A 51 6.25 2.03 7.29
CA GLN A 51 7.40 1.22 7.68
C GLN A 51 6.98 0.22 8.77
N PRO A 52 7.36 -1.07 8.69
CA PRO A 52 6.96 -2.06 9.69
C PRO A 52 7.71 -1.86 11.00
N ALA A 53 6.99 -2.02 12.12
CA ALA A 53 7.61 -2.26 13.40
C ALA A 53 7.71 -3.78 13.60
N PHE A 54 8.93 -4.31 13.64
CA PHE A 54 9.15 -5.73 13.87
C PHE A 54 9.14 -6.06 15.36
N LEU A 55 8.69 -7.27 15.68
CA LEU A 55 8.75 -7.90 16.99
C LEU A 55 9.36 -9.30 16.84
N PRO A 56 10.20 -9.76 17.79
CA PRO A 56 10.72 -11.13 17.77
C PRO A 56 9.57 -12.12 17.89
N ILE A 57 9.62 -13.21 17.13
CA ILE A 57 8.66 -14.31 17.28
C ILE A 57 9.08 -15.15 18.50
N PRO A 58 8.21 -15.32 19.52
CA PRO A 58 8.52 -16.17 20.66
C PRO A 58 8.89 -17.60 20.26
N PRO A 59 9.76 -18.28 21.01
CA PRO A 59 10.28 -17.92 22.32
C PRO A 59 11.61 -17.14 22.32
N ASN A 60 12.12 -16.68 21.17
CA ASN A 60 13.51 -16.27 21.05
C ASN A 60 13.69 -14.73 20.98
N PRO A 61 14.10 -14.05 22.07
CA PRO A 61 14.24 -12.60 22.13
C PRO A 61 15.54 -12.09 21.52
N THR A 62 16.40 -12.95 20.96
CA THR A 62 17.70 -12.50 20.43
C THR A 62 17.56 -11.56 19.26
N TRP A 63 16.42 -11.55 18.57
CA TRP A 63 16.19 -10.69 17.41
C TRP A 63 16.36 -9.19 17.72
N ASN A 64 17.38 -8.55 17.13
CA ASN A 64 17.49 -7.10 17.14
C ASN A 64 16.50 -6.52 16.14
N VAL A 65 15.36 -6.08 16.67
CA VAL A 65 14.29 -5.45 15.90
C VAL A 65 14.26 -3.96 16.17
N SER A 66 14.05 -3.19 15.11
CA SER A 66 13.68 -1.78 15.20
C SER A 66 12.74 -1.42 14.06
N LEU A 67 12.36 -0.15 13.93
CA LEU A 67 11.50 0.29 12.85
C LEU A 67 12.15 -0.04 11.49
N GLY A 68 11.51 -0.92 10.72
CA GLY A 68 11.96 -1.38 9.42
C GLY A 68 13.22 -2.25 9.44
N LEU A 69 13.67 -2.75 10.59
CA LEU A 69 14.85 -3.62 10.64
C LEU A 69 14.54 -4.85 11.48
N ALA A 70 14.88 -6.02 10.92
CA ALA A 70 14.95 -7.28 11.62
C ALA A 70 16.31 -7.91 11.32
N ALA A 71 17.18 -7.98 12.34
CA ALA A 71 18.54 -8.47 12.19
C ALA A 71 18.92 -9.35 13.38
N ASP A 72 19.12 -10.65 13.18
CA ASP A 72 19.77 -11.54 14.17
C ASP A 72 20.04 -12.96 13.64
N GLN A 73 20.48 -13.83 14.56
CA GLN A 73 20.77 -15.23 14.39
C GLN A 73 19.70 -16.11 15.06
N GLY A 74 18.94 -16.79 14.22
CA GLY A 74 18.29 -18.04 14.61
C GLY A 74 16.77 -18.05 14.53
N PRO A 75 16.19 -19.26 14.60
CA PRO A 75 14.75 -19.45 14.56
C PRO A 75 14.07 -18.85 15.81
N PRO A 76 12.77 -18.52 15.75
CA PRO A 76 11.89 -18.70 14.59
C PRO A 76 11.91 -17.52 13.59
N GLY A 77 12.22 -16.30 14.02
CA GLY A 77 12.18 -15.13 13.15
C GLY A 77 11.74 -13.84 13.86
N ALA A 78 11.42 -12.84 13.05
CA ALA A 78 10.71 -11.63 13.45
C ALA A 78 9.45 -11.45 12.58
N ASP A 79 8.40 -10.89 13.17
CA ASP A 79 7.14 -10.58 12.48
C ASP A 79 6.81 -9.10 12.68
N GLY A 80 6.09 -8.51 11.72
CA GLY A 80 5.69 -7.11 11.73
C GLY A 80 4.26 -6.98 11.26
N PHE A 81 3.44 -6.26 12.03
CA PHE A 81 2.04 -6.04 11.72
C PHE A 81 1.73 -4.55 11.65
N ILE A 82 1.08 -4.12 10.57
CA ILE A 82 0.69 -2.72 10.36
C ILE A 82 -0.76 -2.65 9.90
N PRO A 83 -1.68 -2.10 10.70
CA PRO A 83 -3.04 -1.84 10.23
C PRO A 83 -3.04 -0.72 9.19
N LEU A 84 -3.83 -0.90 8.14
CA LEU A 84 -4.04 0.11 7.11
C LEU A 84 -5.36 0.83 7.34
N ASN A 85 -5.31 2.17 7.19
CA ASN A 85 -6.51 3.00 7.15
C ASN A 85 -6.77 3.41 5.70
N LEU A 86 -7.40 2.53 4.95
CA LEU A 86 -7.79 2.78 3.56
C LEU A 86 -9.20 3.39 3.52
N PRO A 87 -9.49 4.33 2.61
CA PRO A 87 -10.83 4.87 2.47
C PRO A 87 -11.81 3.82 1.97
N ASP A 88 -13.03 3.84 2.51
CA ASP A 88 -14.10 2.91 2.10
C ASP A 88 -14.42 3.08 0.60
N GLY A 89 -14.69 1.98 -0.09
CA GLY A 89 -14.93 1.96 -1.54
C GLY A 89 -13.69 2.10 -2.42
N ALA A 90 -12.50 2.35 -1.87
CA ALA A 90 -11.26 2.36 -2.65
C ALA A 90 -10.94 0.99 -3.24
N VAL A 91 -10.25 0.95 -4.37
CA VAL A 91 -9.82 -0.30 -5.01
C VAL A 91 -8.32 -0.47 -4.87
N ILE A 92 -7.90 -1.53 -4.19
CA ILE A 92 -6.48 -1.87 -3.99
C ILE A 92 -5.90 -2.44 -5.28
N GLN A 93 -4.85 -1.80 -5.78
CA GLN A 93 -4.23 -2.16 -7.07
C GLN A 93 -2.95 -2.97 -6.89
N GLN A 94 -2.08 -2.54 -5.97
CA GLN A 94 -0.79 -3.19 -5.76
C GLN A 94 -0.19 -2.83 -4.40
N MET A 95 0.78 -3.65 -3.99
CA MET A 95 1.68 -3.39 -2.87
C MET A 95 3.12 -3.41 -3.38
N VAL A 96 3.96 -2.52 -2.89
CA VAL A 96 5.39 -2.49 -3.17
C VAL A 96 6.16 -2.62 -1.87
N ALA A 97 7.14 -3.51 -1.82
CA ALA A 97 8.08 -3.66 -0.73
C ALA A 97 9.45 -3.10 -1.15
N MET A 98 10.00 -2.19 -0.35
CA MET A 98 11.30 -1.58 -0.58
C MET A 98 12.22 -1.82 0.59
N GLY A 99 13.47 -2.17 0.31
CA GLY A 99 14.41 -2.47 1.38
C GLY A 99 15.77 -2.92 0.91
N ALA A 100 16.49 -3.56 1.82
CA ALA A 100 17.75 -4.21 1.57
C ALA A 100 17.81 -5.50 2.38
N LYS A 101 18.27 -6.57 1.73
CA LYS A 101 18.48 -7.85 2.39
C LYS A 101 19.96 -8.22 2.32
N ILE A 102 20.60 -8.22 3.48
CA ILE A 102 22.00 -8.61 3.60
C ILE A 102 22.01 -10.10 3.97
N ASN A 103 22.54 -10.90 3.04
CA ASN A 103 22.52 -12.37 2.99
C ASN A 103 21.18 -12.97 2.52
N SER A 104 21.24 -13.93 1.59
CA SER A 104 20.07 -14.55 0.95
C SER A 104 19.32 -15.53 1.85
N ALA A 105 19.89 -15.90 2.99
CA ALA A 105 19.47 -17.05 3.76
C ALA A 105 18.16 -16.91 4.61
N PRO A 106 17.72 -15.73 5.11
CA PRO A 106 16.42 -15.66 5.76
C PRO A 106 15.31 -15.72 4.70
N LYS A 107 14.25 -16.48 4.95
CA LYS A 107 13.03 -16.43 4.11
C LYS A 107 12.21 -15.22 4.55
N GLY A 108 11.57 -14.54 3.62
CA GLY A 108 10.78 -13.37 3.97
C GLY A 108 9.53 -13.26 3.11
N PHE A 109 8.43 -12.83 3.71
CA PHE A 109 7.18 -12.57 3.00
C PHE A 109 6.57 -11.28 3.51
N ALA A 110 6.02 -10.48 2.60
CA ALA A 110 5.14 -9.37 2.93
C ALA A 110 3.75 -9.64 2.33
N ASN A 111 2.74 -9.63 3.18
CA ASN A 111 1.38 -9.99 2.84
C ASN A 111 0.46 -8.81 3.12
N LEU A 112 -0.42 -8.48 2.16
CA LEU A 112 -1.59 -7.67 2.43
C LEU A 112 -2.74 -8.61 2.77
N LEU A 113 -3.12 -8.62 4.04
CA LEU A 113 -4.18 -9.45 4.59
C LEU A 113 -5.50 -8.69 4.65
N ILE A 114 -6.59 -9.42 4.38
CA ILE A 114 -7.97 -9.02 4.63
C ILE A 114 -8.47 -9.83 5.82
N LEU A 115 -8.85 -9.14 6.89
CA LEU A 115 -9.32 -9.73 8.14
C LEU A 115 -10.81 -9.45 8.31
N PRO A 116 -11.69 -10.47 8.42
CA PRO A 116 -13.10 -10.26 8.71
C PRO A 116 -13.28 -9.65 10.10
N ILE A 117 -14.16 -8.67 10.21
CA ILE A 117 -14.59 -8.12 11.50
C ILE A 117 -15.54 -9.11 12.16
N GLY A 118 -15.33 -9.38 13.45
CA GLY A 118 -16.19 -10.27 14.24
C GLY A 118 -15.84 -11.76 14.17
N SER A 119 -14.89 -12.18 13.34
CA SER A 119 -14.45 -13.60 13.25
C SER A 119 -13.34 -13.98 14.23
N GLY A 120 -12.97 -13.09 15.16
CA GLY A 120 -11.86 -13.30 16.09
C GLY A 120 -10.50 -13.51 15.39
N GLY A 121 -10.35 -13.04 14.15
CA GLY A 121 -9.15 -13.25 13.33
C GLY A 121 -9.10 -14.60 12.61
N THR A 122 -10.11 -15.46 12.78
CA THR A 122 -10.22 -16.72 12.03
C THR A 122 -10.76 -16.40 10.62
N GLY A 123 -10.07 -16.86 9.57
CA GLY A 123 -10.49 -16.62 8.17
C GLY A 123 -9.81 -15.42 7.48
N SER A 124 -8.60 -15.03 7.89
CA SER A 124 -7.78 -14.08 7.14
C SER A 124 -7.53 -14.56 5.71
N SER A 125 -7.62 -13.67 4.73
CA SER A 125 -7.28 -13.96 3.33
C SER A 125 -6.10 -13.10 2.87
N THR A 126 -5.12 -13.71 2.21
CA THR A 126 -3.99 -12.96 1.62
C THR A 126 -4.40 -12.41 0.27
N LEU A 127 -4.62 -11.09 0.18
CA LEU A 127 -4.94 -10.44 -1.10
C LEU A 127 -3.70 -10.36 -1.99
N ILE A 128 -2.60 -9.86 -1.43
CA ILE A 128 -1.32 -9.66 -2.12
C ILE A 128 -0.23 -10.33 -1.31
N GLN A 129 0.66 -11.07 -1.98
CA GLN A 129 1.88 -11.62 -1.40
C GLN A 129 3.08 -11.14 -2.19
N ILE A 130 4.12 -10.70 -1.49
CA ILE A 130 5.43 -10.39 -2.03
C ILE A 130 6.43 -11.32 -1.36
N ASP A 131 7.12 -12.13 -2.16
CA ASP A 131 8.18 -13.01 -1.68
C ASP A 131 9.51 -12.24 -1.60
N LEU A 132 10.07 -12.13 -0.40
CA LEU A 132 11.34 -11.48 -0.09
C LEU A 132 12.50 -12.51 0.03
N THR A 133 12.22 -13.80 -0.20
CA THR A 133 13.19 -14.90 -0.02
C THR A 133 14.40 -14.74 -0.93
N ASN A 134 14.23 -14.23 -2.16
CA ASN A 134 15.33 -14.00 -3.09
C ASN A 134 15.63 -12.51 -3.30
N ALA A 135 15.16 -11.64 -2.41
CA ALA A 135 15.42 -10.21 -2.50
C ALA A 135 16.93 -9.90 -2.34
N GLY A 136 17.45 -9.00 -3.16
CA GLY A 136 18.84 -8.51 -3.08
C GLY A 136 19.01 -7.34 -2.11
N ALA A 137 20.14 -6.65 -2.21
CA ALA A 137 20.36 -5.36 -1.54
C ALA A 137 20.88 -4.33 -2.57
N PRO A 138 20.14 -3.25 -2.86
CA PRO A 138 18.74 -2.96 -2.46
C PRO A 138 17.73 -3.81 -3.23
N PHE A 139 16.46 -3.77 -2.82
CA PHE A 139 15.34 -4.34 -3.57
C PHE A 139 14.13 -3.41 -3.60
N THR A 140 13.37 -3.54 -4.70
CA THR A 140 12.02 -3.02 -4.87
C THR A 140 11.20 -4.11 -5.53
N LEU A 141 10.23 -4.67 -4.81
CA LEU A 141 9.41 -5.79 -5.28
C LEU A 141 7.95 -5.38 -5.26
N THR A 142 7.21 -5.74 -6.31
CA THR A 142 5.80 -5.40 -6.46
C THR A 142 4.97 -6.67 -6.43
N GLY A 143 3.85 -6.63 -5.69
CA GLY A 143 2.82 -7.64 -5.71
C GLY A 143 1.49 -7.04 -6.14
N THR A 144 0.69 -7.83 -6.84
CA THR A 144 -0.69 -7.49 -7.24
C THR A 144 -1.67 -8.48 -6.62
N PRO A 145 -2.95 -8.10 -6.47
CA PRO A 145 -3.98 -9.02 -6.03
C PRO A 145 -4.07 -10.24 -6.95
N SER A 146 -4.11 -11.43 -6.36
CA SER A 146 -4.08 -12.69 -7.12
C SER A 146 -5.03 -13.73 -6.53
N THR A 147 -5.72 -14.47 -7.40
CA THR A 147 -6.56 -15.61 -7.02
C THR A 147 -5.74 -16.77 -6.47
N SER A 148 -4.46 -16.87 -6.83
CA SER A 148 -3.56 -17.92 -6.33
C SER A 148 -3.34 -17.82 -4.81
N ASN A 149 -3.54 -16.64 -4.23
CA ASN A 149 -3.36 -16.41 -2.79
C ASN A 149 -4.63 -16.73 -1.98
N ILE A 150 -5.78 -16.91 -2.64
CA ILE A 150 -7.09 -17.08 -2.01
C ILE A 150 -7.77 -18.33 -2.60
N PRO A 151 -7.59 -19.51 -1.99
CA PRO A 151 -8.14 -20.75 -2.50
C PRO A 151 -9.65 -20.66 -2.74
N GLY A 152 -10.10 -21.05 -3.94
CA GLY A 152 -11.52 -21.10 -4.30
C GLY A 152 -12.13 -19.76 -4.73
N VAL A 153 -11.38 -18.66 -4.77
CA VAL A 153 -11.91 -17.38 -5.25
C VAL A 153 -11.94 -17.32 -6.78
N THR A 154 -13.01 -16.76 -7.34
CA THR A 154 -13.10 -16.45 -8.78
C THR A 154 -12.48 -15.09 -9.07
N ALA A 155 -12.22 -14.77 -10.35
CA ALA A 155 -11.75 -13.45 -10.75
C ALA A 155 -12.74 -12.33 -10.36
N ALA A 156 -14.05 -12.61 -10.39
CA ALA A 156 -15.08 -11.68 -9.93
C ALA A 156 -15.04 -11.49 -8.41
N GLY A 157 -14.87 -12.58 -7.66
CA GLY A 157 -14.69 -12.53 -6.21
C GLY A 157 -13.43 -11.76 -5.80
N LEU A 158 -12.33 -11.94 -6.54
CA LEU A 158 -11.10 -11.17 -6.31
C LEU A 158 -11.35 -9.67 -6.49
N LYS A 159 -12.06 -9.24 -7.53
CA LYS A 159 -12.41 -7.83 -7.74
C LYS A 159 -13.24 -7.26 -6.59
N GLN A 160 -14.14 -8.06 -6.02
CA GLN A 160 -14.91 -7.64 -4.85
C GLN A 160 -14.00 -7.48 -3.61
N MET A 161 -13.04 -8.39 -3.42
CA MET A 161 -12.09 -8.34 -2.30
C MET A 161 -11.04 -7.23 -2.45
N GLN A 162 -10.76 -6.77 -3.67
CA GLN A 162 -9.93 -5.58 -3.93
C GLN A 162 -10.62 -4.28 -3.48
N THR A 163 -11.95 -4.26 -3.48
CA THR A 163 -12.72 -3.11 -3.00
C THR A 163 -12.71 -3.06 -1.47
N VAL A 164 -12.30 -1.93 -0.92
CA VAL A 164 -12.23 -1.68 0.51
C VAL A 164 -13.63 -1.59 1.10
N GLN A 165 -13.92 -2.45 2.08
CA GLN A 165 -15.17 -2.46 2.83
C GLN A 165 -14.88 -2.45 4.33
N ASN A 166 -14.69 -1.26 4.88
CA ASN A 166 -14.25 -1.05 6.28
C ASN A 166 -15.30 -1.46 7.34
N SER A 167 -16.55 -1.66 6.90
CA SER A 167 -17.64 -2.19 7.72
C SER A 167 -17.55 -3.70 7.94
N GLN A 168 -16.92 -4.43 7.01
CA GLN A 168 -16.83 -5.88 7.04
C GLN A 168 -15.41 -6.39 7.31
N PHE A 169 -14.39 -5.63 6.88
CA PHE A 169 -13.01 -6.08 6.92
C PHE A 169 -12.06 -5.02 7.50
N LYS A 170 -10.94 -5.51 8.02
CA LYS A 170 -9.73 -4.72 8.29
C LYS A 170 -8.61 -5.17 7.35
N TYR A 171 -7.81 -4.21 6.92
CA TYR A 171 -6.70 -4.43 6.00
C TYR A 171 -5.40 -4.26 6.77
N VAL A 172 -4.49 -5.23 6.66
CA VAL A 172 -3.26 -5.27 7.45
C VAL A 172 -2.11 -5.71 6.56
N ILE A 173 -0.96 -5.06 6.70
CA ILE A 173 0.30 -5.59 6.18
C ILE A 173 0.93 -6.46 7.25
N GLU A 174 1.16 -7.72 6.93
CA GLU A 174 1.95 -8.65 7.73
C GLU A 174 3.30 -8.86 7.04
N THR A 175 4.40 -8.82 7.79
CA THR A 175 5.73 -9.09 7.26
C THR A 175 6.45 -10.09 8.15
N LYS A 176 6.73 -11.27 7.61
CA LYS A 176 7.45 -12.33 8.31
C LYS A 176 8.85 -12.47 7.76
N ILE A 177 9.84 -12.38 8.63
CA ILE A 177 11.24 -12.70 8.35
C ILE A 177 11.60 -13.93 9.16
N LEU A 178 11.89 -15.04 8.49
CA LEU A 178 12.18 -16.34 9.10
C LEU A 178 13.64 -16.68 8.87
N SER A 179 14.34 -17.09 9.92
CA SER A 179 15.72 -17.58 9.80
C SER A 179 15.75 -19.10 10.01
N PRO A 180 16.18 -19.89 9.01
CA PRO A 180 16.41 -21.32 9.21
C PRO A 180 17.49 -21.58 10.26
N ALA A 181 17.43 -22.72 10.95
CA ALA A 181 18.49 -23.13 11.88
C ALA A 181 19.85 -23.25 11.18
N GLY A 182 20.93 -22.81 11.84
CA GLY A 182 22.30 -22.91 11.32
C GLY A 182 22.69 -21.84 10.28
N THR A 183 21.87 -20.80 10.12
CA THR A 183 22.10 -19.73 9.15
C THR A 183 22.98 -18.61 9.73
N PRO A 184 23.95 -18.04 8.98
CA PRO A 184 24.69 -16.85 9.40
C PRO A 184 23.78 -15.65 9.67
N VAL A 185 24.30 -14.60 10.35
CA VAL A 185 23.54 -13.35 10.65
C VAL A 185 22.74 -12.90 9.44
N ALA A 186 21.43 -12.92 9.58
CA ALA A 186 20.47 -12.48 8.59
C ALA A 186 20.02 -11.08 8.98
N SER A 187 20.11 -10.13 8.05
CA SER A 187 19.57 -8.78 8.26
C SER A 187 18.66 -8.41 7.10
N VAL A 188 17.41 -8.12 7.41
CA VAL A 188 16.44 -7.57 6.48
C VAL A 188 16.05 -6.19 6.97
N THR A 189 16.32 -5.20 6.13
CA THR A 189 15.85 -3.83 6.32
C THR A 189 14.71 -3.61 5.34
N ILE A 190 13.51 -3.34 5.84
CA ILE A 190 12.38 -2.83 5.08
C ILE A 190 12.30 -1.32 5.29
N ASN A 191 12.66 -0.56 4.26
CA ASN A 191 12.58 0.90 4.29
C ASN A 191 11.12 1.35 4.24
N ALA A 192 10.31 0.69 3.40
CA ALA A 192 8.91 1.04 3.24
C ALA A 192 8.09 -0.08 2.59
N PHE A 193 6.82 -0.13 2.95
CA PHE A 193 5.75 -0.67 2.13
C PHE A 193 4.94 0.47 1.54
N GLN A 194 4.58 0.32 0.27
CA GLN A 194 3.65 1.21 -0.40
C GLN A 194 2.42 0.42 -0.80
N VAL A 195 1.23 0.89 -0.40
CA VAL A 195 -0.04 0.37 -0.90
C VAL A 195 -0.61 1.40 -1.84
N ILE A 196 -0.92 0.95 -3.06
CA ILE A 196 -1.43 1.80 -4.13
C ILE A 196 -2.88 1.41 -4.37
N TYR A 197 -3.76 2.40 -4.22
CA TYR A 197 -5.20 2.23 -4.41
C TYR A 197 -5.78 3.40 -5.20
N SER A 198 -6.86 3.16 -5.92
CA SER A 198 -7.63 4.21 -6.59
C SER A 198 -8.88 4.53 -5.77
N LYS A 199 -9.23 5.81 -5.63
CA LYS A 199 -10.58 6.19 -5.20
C LYS A 199 -11.54 5.93 -6.36
N SER A 200 -12.63 5.23 -6.05
CA SER A 200 -13.77 5.08 -6.95
C SER A 200 -14.62 6.35 -6.97
#